data_AF-A0A7V8YI92-F1
#
_entry.id   AF-A0A7V8YI92-F1
#
_cell.length_a   1.000
_cell.length_b   1.000
_cell.length_c   1.000
_cell.angle_alpha   90.00
_cell.angle_beta   90.00
_cell.angle_gamma   90.00
#
_symmetry.space_group_name_H-M   'P 1'
#
loop_
_entity.id
_entity.type
_entity.pdbx_description
1 polymer ?
#
loop_
_entity_poly.entity_id
_entity_poly.type
_entity_poly.pdbx_seq_one_letter_code
_entity_poly.pdbx_strand_id
1 'polypeptide(L)'
;MRRFENWLQHYAEGLVALSVAIVVGLLSVFDLLGANSNVVNAAILLTLALLAVSLLRDRSSVATALQKAAPVRQLRGYELGQALTAARRQTSSWSYKGGTGGHLRTVTLPKLVEAQRKQGSLQVRLEILDPTNVALCEEYARFRNSLDPGSRTQDWTADDIRVEAYATILAACWHWHRSDSLKLGLSLSRTVSTFRWDLSASHGIQSQEDPSGAILTFDHGQPYYAACERELRTSFDHARQVPIDRATECRLGKKPTPEEVRTLFELLNLPSAFARARTEAIITTAFGRRAGGDQPPRGAGLKRLGSQLQSYAEGLLALSVAIVFGLLTVLDVLGADNNVVNAAILLTLALLAVTLLRDRASVAKVVKKAASVRLVTGPDVGLELEKARRQTQVWNYKGVTGGHLRTVTLPGSVRQAQQEGWGSLELRLEIVDPTEDVPCEEYARFRNSLVPSAGQRKEEWTADRVRVEAYATILAACWHKQRFSPLSLGIGLSRVISTFRWDISIRHAIQSREDPSAPSLVFNDEQPYHRACQRELARSFDQARQVPIDRAKDHHLSDEPTLEEVRKLFALLGLDLPRSFPDNDVRAIIRKALAEQNAFG
;
A
#
# COMPACT_ATOMS: atom_id res chain seq x y z
N MET A 1 6.99 26.89 26.47
CA MET A 1 6.00 25.88 26.89
C MET A 1 6.12 24.56 26.12
N ARG A 2 5.99 24.49 24.78
CA ARG A 2 6.11 23.21 24.02
C ARG A 2 7.38 22.38 24.21
N ARG A 3 8.54 23.01 24.48
CA ARG A 3 9.78 22.30 24.84
C ARG A 3 9.73 21.68 26.23
N PHE A 4 9.04 22.33 27.18
CA PHE A 4 8.85 21.83 28.53
C PHE A 4 7.79 20.73 28.55
N GLU A 5 6.72 20.84 27.75
CA GLU A 5 5.71 19.77 27.58
C GLU A 5 6.31 18.51 26.95
N ASN A 6 7.16 18.64 25.93
CA ASN A 6 7.86 17.48 25.35
C ASN A 6 8.90 16.88 26.31
N TRP A 7 9.57 17.71 27.12
CA TRP A 7 10.48 17.24 28.16
C TRP A 7 9.71 16.51 29.26
N LEU A 8 8.62 17.09 29.78
CA LEU A 8 7.76 16.47 30.79
C LEU A 8 7.16 15.16 30.26
N GLN A 9 6.74 15.08 29.00
CA GLN A 9 6.25 13.83 28.40
C GLN A 9 7.33 12.76 28.27
N HIS A 10 8.60 13.13 28.08
CA HIS A 10 9.70 12.17 28.03
C HIS A 10 10.16 11.70 29.42
N TYR A 11 9.98 12.52 30.46
CA TYR A 11 10.51 12.26 31.81
C TYR A 11 9.44 12.04 32.89
N ALA A 12 8.15 12.19 32.58
CA ALA A 12 7.05 12.02 33.53
C ALA A 12 7.04 10.63 34.17
N GLU A 13 7.34 9.58 33.39
CA GLU A 13 7.40 8.21 33.89
C GLU A 13 8.60 8.00 34.84
N GLY A 14 9.73 8.68 34.56
CA GLY A 14 10.89 8.69 35.45
C GLY A 14 10.61 9.44 36.75
N LEU A 15 9.86 10.54 36.70
CA LEU A 15 9.42 11.29 37.87
C LEU A 15 8.44 10.49 38.74
N VAL A 16 7.53 9.71 38.15
CA VAL A 16 6.63 8.82 38.89
C VAL A 16 7.40 7.68 39.56
N ALA A 17 8.30 7.01 38.83
CA ALA A 17 9.13 5.95 39.41
C ALA A 17 10.03 6.48 40.54
N LEU A 18 10.62 7.66 40.36
CA LEU A 18 11.44 8.31 41.37
C LEU A 18 10.62 8.74 42.59
N SER A 19 9.42 9.29 42.40
CA SER A 19 8.55 9.69 43.52
C SER A 19 8.01 8.48 44.30
N VAL A 20 7.66 7.37 43.63
CA VAL A 20 7.34 6.11 44.33
C VAL A 20 8.54 5.58 45.10
N ALA A 21 9.74 5.59 44.50
CA ALA A 21 10.96 5.16 45.18
C ALA A 21 11.31 6.05 46.39
N ILE A 22 11.12 7.37 46.28
CA ILE A 22 11.32 8.32 47.37
C ILE A 22 10.30 8.09 48.47
N VAL A 23 9.01 7.90 48.15
CA VAL A 23 7.96 7.66 49.15
C VAL A 23 8.23 6.35 49.90
N VAL A 24 8.57 5.27 49.18
CA VAL A 24 8.91 3.99 49.80
C VAL A 24 10.20 4.07 50.62
N GLY A 25 11.21 4.81 50.14
CA GLY A 25 12.45 5.06 50.88
C GLY A 25 12.25 5.94 52.12
N LEU A 26 11.37 6.94 52.07
CA LEU A 26 11.03 7.75 53.23
C LEU A 26 10.25 6.93 54.25
N LEU A 27 9.30 6.09 53.80
CA LEU A 27 8.56 5.18 54.68
C LEU A 27 9.46 4.15 55.37
N SER A 28 10.56 3.73 54.74
CA SER A 28 11.54 2.83 55.37
C SER A 28 12.48 3.55 56.35
N VAL A 29 12.83 4.82 56.10
CA VAL A 29 13.73 5.61 56.95
C VAL A 29 13.05 6.07 58.25
N PHE A 30 11.74 6.34 58.23
CA PHE A 30 11.03 6.86 59.41
C PHE A 30 10.61 5.80 60.44
N ASP A 31 11.05 4.55 60.30
CA ASP A 31 10.87 3.43 61.26
C ASP A 31 9.43 3.28 61.83
N LEU A 32 8.43 3.72 61.06
CA LEU A 32 7.02 3.75 61.43
C LEU A 32 6.35 2.37 61.40
N LEU A 33 7.12 1.29 61.16
CA LEU A 33 6.61 -0.08 60.92
C LEU A 33 7.25 -1.18 61.78
N GLY A 34 8.09 -0.87 62.77
CA GLY A 34 8.62 -1.87 63.71
C GLY A 34 9.60 -2.88 63.10
N ALA A 35 10.69 -3.14 63.81
CA ALA A 35 11.93 -3.66 63.25
C ALA A 35 11.92 -5.14 62.75
N ASN A 36 12.78 -5.34 61.74
CA ASN A 36 13.58 -6.53 61.36
C ASN A 36 13.13 -7.48 60.22
N SER A 37 11.85 -7.65 59.90
CA SER A 37 11.42 -8.42 58.70
C SER A 37 10.78 -7.54 57.60
N ASN A 38 10.29 -6.36 57.97
CA ASN A 38 9.53 -5.47 57.09
C ASN A 38 10.40 -4.66 56.10
N VAL A 39 11.67 -4.40 56.42
CA VAL A 39 12.60 -3.70 55.52
C VAL A 39 12.90 -4.54 54.28
N VAL A 40 13.06 -5.86 54.45
CA VAL A 40 13.29 -6.79 53.34
C VAL A 40 12.05 -6.84 52.43
N ASN A 41 10.84 -6.86 53.01
CA ASN A 41 9.60 -6.85 52.24
C ASN A 41 9.40 -5.53 51.47
N ALA A 42 9.68 -4.39 52.09
CA ALA A 42 9.62 -3.08 51.42
C ALA A 42 10.65 -2.99 50.28
N ALA A 43 11.86 -3.50 50.48
CA ALA A 43 12.89 -3.57 49.45
C ALA A 43 12.51 -4.51 48.29
N ILE A 44 11.88 -5.65 48.58
CA ILE A 44 11.38 -6.58 47.56
C ILE A 44 10.26 -5.92 46.74
N LEU A 45 9.28 -5.28 47.37
CA LEU A 45 8.18 -4.59 46.66
C LEU A 45 8.70 -3.43 45.80
N LEU A 46 9.66 -2.65 46.30
CA LEU A 46 10.30 -1.59 45.53
C LEU A 46 11.05 -2.16 44.32
N THR A 47 11.79 -3.26 44.52
CA THR A 47 12.53 -3.93 43.44
C THR A 47 11.57 -4.48 42.38
N LEU A 48 10.45 -5.09 42.79
CA LEU A 48 9.42 -5.59 41.88
C LEU A 48 8.72 -4.45 41.12
N ALA A 49 8.43 -3.33 41.77
CA ALA A 49 7.84 -2.16 41.13
C ALA A 49 8.80 -1.55 40.09
N LEU A 50 10.08 -1.40 40.44
CA LEU A 50 11.12 -0.91 39.52
C LEU A 50 11.34 -1.88 38.34
N LEU A 51 11.31 -3.19 38.60
CA LEU A 51 11.42 -4.22 37.56
C LEU A 51 10.23 -4.16 36.60
N ALA A 52 9.00 -4.03 37.12
CA ALA A 52 7.79 -3.93 36.31
C ALA A 52 7.82 -2.70 35.39
N VAL A 53 8.22 -1.54 35.91
CA VAL A 53 8.36 -0.30 35.10
C VAL A 53 9.48 -0.44 34.07
N SER A 54 10.62 -1.04 34.44
CA SER A 54 11.73 -1.28 33.51
C SER A 54 11.32 -2.20 32.35
N LEU A 55 10.57 -3.27 32.63
CA LEU A 55 10.06 -4.20 31.62
C LEU A 55 9.01 -3.55 30.71
N LEU A 56 8.12 -2.71 31.24
CA LEU A 56 7.13 -1.96 30.44
C LEU A 56 7.81 -0.93 29.52
N ARG A 57 8.87 -0.27 30.00
CA ARG A 57 9.68 0.65 29.20
C ARG A 57 10.46 -0.07 28.11
N ASP A 58 11.02 -1.23 28.42
CA ASP A 58 11.74 -2.03 27.44
C ASP A 58 10.77 -2.56 26.37
N ARG A 59 9.55 -2.95 26.76
CA ARG A 59 8.44 -3.30 25.84
C ARG A 59 8.10 -2.18 24.86
N SER A 60 7.90 -0.94 25.33
CA SER A 60 7.55 0.19 24.46
C SER A 60 8.72 0.58 23.55
N SER A 61 9.95 0.46 24.06
CA SER A 61 11.18 0.76 23.33
C SER A 61 11.45 -0.27 22.24
N VAL A 62 11.34 -1.57 22.55
CA VAL A 62 11.53 -2.68 21.59
C VAL A 62 10.44 -2.66 20.53
N ALA A 63 9.17 -2.47 20.88
CA ALA A 63 8.08 -2.38 19.90
C ALA A 63 8.29 -1.20 18.94
N THR A 64 8.73 -0.05 19.46
CA THR A 64 9.06 1.14 18.64
C THR A 64 10.30 0.90 17.78
N ALA A 65 11.32 0.24 18.30
CA ALA A 65 12.54 -0.09 17.57
C ALA A 65 12.28 -1.07 16.41
N LEU A 66 11.48 -2.11 16.65
CA LEU A 66 11.07 -3.07 15.62
C LEU A 66 10.19 -2.42 14.56
N GLN A 67 9.27 -1.54 14.96
CA GLN A 67 8.45 -0.79 14.00
C GLN A 67 9.29 0.17 13.14
N LYS A 68 10.34 0.78 13.71
CA LYS A 68 11.30 1.61 12.98
C LYS A 68 12.24 0.81 12.07
N ALA A 69 12.53 -0.44 12.43
CA ALA A 69 13.35 -1.34 11.62
C ALA A 69 12.56 -2.01 10.47
N ALA A 70 11.23 -1.92 10.47
CA ALA A 70 10.39 -2.50 9.42
C ALA A 70 10.61 -1.75 8.07
N PRO A 71 10.93 -2.48 6.98
CA PRO A 71 11.20 -1.86 5.67
C PRO A 71 10.00 -1.13 5.05
N VAL A 72 8.80 -1.59 5.39
CA VAL A 72 7.52 -1.00 4.98
C VAL A 72 6.66 -0.82 6.22
N ARG A 73 6.18 0.41 6.44
CA ARG A 73 5.40 0.79 7.62
C ARG A 73 4.03 1.29 7.19
N GLN A 74 2.98 0.86 7.89
CA GLN A 74 1.67 1.47 7.74
C GLN A 74 1.54 2.69 8.65
N LEU A 75 1.21 3.83 8.06
CA LEU A 75 0.93 5.08 8.75
C LEU A 75 -0.58 5.25 9.00
N ARG A 76 -0.91 5.96 10.06
CA ARG A 76 -2.27 6.46 10.32
C ARG A 76 -2.49 7.77 9.57
N GLY A 77 -3.76 8.10 9.29
CA GLY A 77 -4.14 9.29 8.50
C GLY A 77 -3.52 10.61 9.01
N TYR A 78 -3.42 10.80 10.34
CA TYR A 78 -2.83 12.02 10.92
C TYR A 78 -1.30 12.12 10.73
N GLU A 79 -0.62 11.02 10.43
CA GLU A 79 0.85 10.98 10.25
C GLU A 79 1.26 11.36 8.82
N LEU A 80 0.33 11.31 7.86
CA LEU A 80 0.59 11.60 6.44
C LEU A 80 1.24 12.97 6.23
N GLY A 81 0.72 14.01 6.88
CA GLY A 81 1.25 15.36 6.75
C GLY A 81 2.70 15.49 7.27
N GLN A 82 3.03 14.75 8.34
CA GLN A 82 4.39 14.70 8.88
C GLN A 82 5.32 13.93 7.95
N ALA A 83 4.88 12.78 7.43
CA ALA A 83 5.65 11.96 6.49
C ALA A 83 5.95 12.72 5.19
N LEU A 84 4.95 13.36 4.58
CA LEU A 84 5.14 14.20 3.40
C LEU A 84 6.07 15.38 3.68
N THR A 85 5.99 15.96 4.89
CA THR A 85 6.91 17.04 5.29
C THR A 85 8.34 16.54 5.44
N ALA A 86 8.54 15.34 5.97
CA ALA A 86 9.86 14.71 6.05
C ALA A 86 10.41 14.40 4.65
N ALA A 87 9.62 13.78 3.78
CA ALA A 87 10.00 13.43 2.41
C ALA A 87 10.41 14.63 1.56
N ARG A 88 9.82 15.82 1.79
CA ARG A 88 10.18 17.06 1.09
C ARG A 88 11.50 17.68 1.55
N ARG A 89 12.03 17.30 2.72
CA ARG A 89 13.27 17.89 3.24
C ARG A 89 14.44 17.35 2.44
N GLN A 90 15.25 18.24 1.86
CA GLN A 90 16.52 17.89 1.22
C GLN A 90 16.39 16.81 0.13
N THR A 91 15.31 16.86 -0.65
CA THR A 91 15.13 15.95 -1.80
C THR A 91 15.57 16.61 -3.10
N SER A 92 16.29 15.87 -3.93
CA SER A 92 16.68 16.25 -5.29
C SER A 92 15.73 15.71 -6.36
N SER A 93 14.81 14.82 -5.99
CA SER A 93 13.79 14.27 -6.89
C SER A 93 12.43 14.13 -6.21
N TRP A 94 11.36 14.21 -7.02
CA TRP A 94 10.00 13.90 -6.63
C TRP A 94 9.26 13.24 -7.79
N SER A 95 8.73 12.04 -7.60
CA SER A 95 7.82 11.39 -8.55
C SER A 95 6.45 11.27 -7.91
N TYR A 96 5.43 11.79 -8.59
CA TYR A 96 4.05 11.73 -8.15
C TYR A 96 3.20 10.97 -9.17
N LYS A 97 2.33 10.08 -8.69
CA LYS A 97 1.25 9.47 -9.47
C LYS A 97 -0.06 9.56 -8.69
N GLY A 98 -1.12 10.07 -9.29
CA GLY A 98 -2.44 10.07 -8.66
C GLY A 98 -3.51 10.68 -9.57
N GLY A 99 -4.64 11.07 -8.98
CA GLY A 99 -5.76 11.69 -9.72
C GLY A 99 -5.43 13.08 -10.24
N THR A 100 -6.00 14.13 -9.65
CA THR A 100 -5.83 15.50 -10.16
C THR A 100 -4.63 16.26 -9.58
N GLY A 101 -3.98 15.74 -8.54
CA GLY A 101 -2.79 16.37 -7.94
C GLY A 101 -3.06 17.62 -7.08
N GLY A 102 -4.26 17.79 -6.52
CA GLY A 102 -4.61 18.98 -5.74
C GLY A 102 -3.67 19.31 -4.57
N HIS A 103 -3.32 18.32 -3.72
CA HIS A 103 -2.36 18.54 -2.62
C HIS A 103 -0.95 18.81 -3.14
N LEU A 104 -0.56 18.11 -4.21
CA LEU A 104 0.72 18.34 -4.88
C LEU A 104 0.82 19.80 -5.36
N ARG A 105 -0.18 20.27 -6.09
CA ARG A 105 -0.28 21.63 -6.63
C ARG A 105 -0.21 22.70 -5.55
N THR A 106 -0.98 22.53 -4.48
CA THR A 106 -1.21 23.57 -3.47
C THR A 106 -0.17 23.60 -2.36
N VAL A 107 0.48 22.47 -2.07
CA VAL A 107 1.38 22.33 -0.92
C VAL A 107 2.74 21.77 -1.32
N THR A 108 2.78 20.60 -1.98
CA THR A 108 4.05 19.89 -2.20
C THR A 108 4.96 20.63 -3.16
N LEU A 109 4.49 20.95 -4.37
CA LEU A 109 5.29 21.58 -5.41
C LEU A 109 5.82 22.97 -4.98
N PRO A 110 5.00 23.87 -4.41
CA PRO A 110 5.52 25.14 -3.90
C PRO A 110 6.64 24.96 -2.87
N LYS A 111 6.46 24.05 -1.90
CA LYS A 111 7.46 23.79 -0.86
C LYS A 111 8.74 23.15 -1.40
N LEU A 112 8.63 22.28 -2.41
CA LEU A 112 9.80 21.70 -3.09
C LEU A 112 10.61 22.76 -3.82
N VAL A 113 9.95 23.67 -4.54
CA VAL A 113 10.61 24.78 -5.25
C VAL A 113 11.26 25.76 -4.27
N GLU A 114 10.60 26.05 -3.15
CA GLU A 114 11.20 26.87 -2.07
C GLU A 114 12.45 26.22 -1.46
N ALA A 115 12.45 24.89 -1.28
CA ALA A 115 13.60 24.15 -0.77
C ALA A 115 14.74 24.07 -1.81
N GLN A 116 14.40 23.86 -3.09
CA GLN A 116 15.32 23.81 -4.23
C GLN A 116 16.19 25.06 -4.32
N ARG A 117 15.61 26.25 -4.13
CA ARG A 117 16.34 27.53 -4.12
C ARG A 117 17.52 27.57 -3.15
N LYS A 118 17.54 26.70 -2.14
CA LYS A 118 18.62 26.60 -1.15
C LYS A 118 19.62 25.47 -1.43
N GLN A 119 19.31 24.53 -2.33
CA GLN A 119 19.93 23.18 -2.33
C GLN A 119 20.37 22.65 -3.70
N GLY A 120 20.10 23.36 -4.81
CA GLY A 120 20.59 22.98 -6.15
C GLY A 120 19.48 22.46 -7.06
N SER A 121 19.74 21.49 -7.94
CA SER A 121 18.77 21.01 -8.94
C SER A 121 17.68 20.10 -8.36
N LEU A 122 16.45 20.22 -8.87
CA LEU A 122 15.31 19.39 -8.49
C LEU A 122 14.68 18.75 -9.73
N GLN A 123 14.48 17.43 -9.72
CA GLN A 123 13.71 16.73 -10.75
C GLN A 123 12.31 16.39 -10.24
N VAL A 124 11.26 16.79 -10.96
CA VAL A 124 9.87 16.46 -10.63
C VAL A 124 9.24 15.71 -11.80
N ARG A 125 8.69 14.52 -11.55
CA ARG A 125 7.87 13.77 -12.50
C ARG A 125 6.44 13.69 -11.99
N LEU A 126 5.48 14.08 -12.82
CA LEU A 126 4.07 14.12 -12.47
C LEU A 126 3.28 13.26 -13.43
N GLU A 127 2.61 12.23 -12.92
CA GLU A 127 1.58 11.48 -13.63
C GLU A 127 0.22 11.82 -12.99
N ILE A 128 -0.65 12.47 -13.76
CA ILE A 128 -2.01 12.84 -13.32
C ILE A 128 -3.05 12.34 -14.32
N LEU A 129 -4.33 12.32 -13.93
CA LEU A 129 -5.43 11.96 -14.83
C LEU A 129 -5.45 12.79 -16.12
N ASP A 130 -5.69 12.19 -17.29
CA ASP A 130 -5.82 12.92 -18.57
C ASP A 130 -7.11 13.76 -18.61
N PRO A 131 -7.05 15.11 -18.55
CA PRO A 131 -8.23 15.97 -18.55
C PRO A 131 -8.88 16.12 -19.93
N THR A 132 -8.28 15.56 -20.98
CA THR A 132 -8.85 15.52 -22.34
C THR A 132 -9.77 14.31 -22.54
N ASN A 133 -9.65 13.28 -21.70
CA ASN A 133 -10.55 12.12 -21.70
C ASN A 133 -11.73 12.36 -20.74
N VAL A 134 -12.86 12.79 -21.30
CA VAL A 134 -14.07 13.15 -20.51
C VAL A 134 -14.63 11.93 -19.79
N ALA A 135 -14.72 10.77 -20.44
CA ALA A 135 -15.24 9.54 -19.83
C ALA A 135 -14.40 9.10 -18.62
N LEU A 136 -13.06 9.23 -18.71
CA LEU A 136 -12.16 8.96 -17.60
C LEU A 136 -12.37 9.94 -16.43
N CYS A 137 -12.62 11.21 -16.73
CA CYS A 137 -12.94 12.23 -15.72
C CYS A 137 -14.30 11.97 -15.05
N GLU A 138 -15.31 11.51 -15.80
CA GLU A 138 -16.61 11.10 -15.27
C GLU A 138 -16.49 9.89 -14.33
N GLU A 139 -15.69 8.89 -14.71
CA GLU A 139 -15.41 7.74 -13.85
C GLU A 139 -14.73 8.16 -12.55
N TYR A 140 -13.70 9.01 -12.64
CA TYR A 140 -13.03 9.51 -11.45
C TYR A 140 -13.93 10.38 -10.57
N ALA A 141 -14.83 11.18 -11.16
CA ALA A 141 -15.83 11.95 -10.42
C ALA A 141 -16.81 11.03 -9.68
N ARG A 142 -17.37 10.01 -10.35
CA ARG A 142 -18.22 8.98 -9.73
C ARG A 142 -17.51 8.29 -8.57
N PHE A 143 -16.23 7.98 -8.74
CA PHE A 143 -15.43 7.41 -7.65
C PHE A 143 -15.32 8.36 -6.46
N ARG A 144 -14.95 9.63 -6.66
CA ARG A 144 -14.83 10.58 -5.55
C ARG A 144 -16.14 10.71 -4.79
N ASN A 145 -17.27 10.76 -5.50
CA ASN A 145 -18.60 10.82 -4.90
C ASN A 145 -18.93 9.55 -4.09
N SER A 146 -18.39 8.38 -4.48
CA SER A 146 -18.58 7.13 -3.74
C SER A 146 -17.81 7.04 -2.41
N LEU A 147 -16.78 7.86 -2.21
CA LEU A 147 -15.93 7.82 -1.00
C LEU A 147 -16.58 8.50 0.20
N ASP A 148 -17.49 9.46 -0.03
CA ASP A 148 -18.19 10.19 1.02
C ASP A 148 -19.64 10.49 0.61
N PRO A 149 -20.50 9.46 0.50
CA PRO A 149 -21.87 9.60 -0.02
C PRO A 149 -22.78 10.45 0.90
N GLY A 150 -22.33 10.82 2.09
CA GLY A 150 -23.07 11.64 3.05
C GLY A 150 -22.69 13.13 3.07
N SER A 151 -21.62 13.52 2.38
CA SER A 151 -21.15 14.90 2.38
C SER A 151 -21.86 15.74 1.32
N ARG A 152 -22.78 16.61 1.77
CA ARG A 152 -23.51 17.58 0.93
C ARG A 152 -22.63 18.70 0.35
N THR A 153 -21.31 18.63 0.48
CA THR A 153 -20.43 19.80 0.26
C THR A 153 -19.94 19.95 -1.17
N GLN A 154 -19.88 18.89 -2.00
CA GLN A 154 -19.64 19.02 -3.44
C GLN A 154 -19.92 17.71 -4.21
N ASP A 155 -20.89 17.73 -5.12
CA ASP A 155 -21.04 16.68 -6.13
C ASP A 155 -19.99 16.89 -7.21
N TRP A 156 -18.97 16.03 -7.26
CA TRP A 156 -17.92 16.15 -8.28
C TRP A 156 -18.49 15.83 -9.65
N THR A 157 -18.25 16.72 -10.61
CA THR A 157 -18.53 16.50 -12.03
C THR A 157 -17.23 16.24 -12.80
N ALA A 158 -17.35 15.70 -14.01
CA ALA A 158 -16.19 15.56 -14.90
C ALA A 158 -15.50 16.90 -15.18
N ASP A 159 -16.27 17.98 -15.30
CA ASP A 159 -15.73 19.32 -15.51
C ASP A 159 -14.92 19.81 -14.31
N ASP A 160 -15.36 19.53 -13.07
CA ASP A 160 -14.57 19.85 -11.87
C ASP A 160 -13.24 19.11 -11.85
N ILE A 161 -13.26 17.80 -12.20
CA ILE A 161 -12.04 16.98 -12.29
C ILE A 161 -11.08 17.55 -13.33
N ARG A 162 -11.61 17.94 -14.49
CA ARG A 162 -10.81 18.52 -15.58
C ARG A 162 -10.20 19.84 -15.16
N VAL A 163 -10.97 20.74 -14.53
CA VAL A 163 -10.44 22.01 -13.99
C VAL A 163 -9.31 21.77 -13.00
N GLU A 164 -9.47 20.82 -12.07
CA GLU A 164 -8.44 20.46 -11.09
C GLU A 164 -7.16 19.93 -11.75
N ALA A 165 -7.28 19.04 -12.74
CA ALA A 165 -6.14 18.50 -13.47
C ALA A 165 -5.43 19.58 -14.31
N TYR A 166 -6.17 20.38 -15.10
CA TYR A 166 -5.59 21.51 -15.85
C TYR A 166 -4.91 22.52 -14.92
N ALA A 167 -5.48 22.80 -13.75
CA ALA A 167 -4.87 23.70 -12.77
C ALA A 167 -3.54 23.17 -12.25
N THR A 168 -3.40 21.85 -12.06
CA THR A 168 -2.15 21.22 -11.68
C THR A 168 -1.10 21.32 -12.78
N ILE A 169 -1.47 21.10 -14.05
CA ILE A 169 -0.59 21.29 -15.22
C ILE A 169 -0.09 22.74 -15.29
N LEU A 170 -0.99 23.70 -15.17
CA LEU A 170 -0.67 25.12 -15.20
C LEU A 170 0.30 25.50 -14.07
N ALA A 171 0.01 25.08 -12.83
CA ALA A 171 0.88 25.36 -11.69
C ALA A 171 2.27 24.74 -11.87
N ALA A 172 2.36 23.50 -12.39
CA ALA A 172 3.62 22.83 -12.67
C ALA A 172 4.47 23.63 -13.68
N CYS A 173 3.88 24.02 -14.81
CA CYS A 173 4.57 24.82 -15.83
C CYS A 173 4.97 26.20 -15.30
N TRP A 174 4.11 26.83 -14.50
CA TRP A 174 4.38 28.14 -13.90
C TRP A 174 5.58 28.12 -12.95
N HIS A 175 5.69 27.09 -12.11
CA HIS A 175 6.83 26.89 -11.22
C HIS A 175 8.10 26.55 -12.00
N TRP A 176 7.98 25.73 -13.05
CA TRP A 176 9.09 25.35 -13.93
C TRP A 176 9.71 26.57 -14.64
N HIS A 177 8.90 27.44 -15.26
CA HIS A 177 9.40 28.67 -15.90
C HIS A 177 10.10 29.66 -14.95
N ARG A 178 9.93 29.51 -13.63
CA ARG A 178 10.48 30.41 -12.60
C ARG A 178 11.64 29.81 -11.83
N SER A 179 12.04 28.61 -12.18
CA SER A 179 13.03 27.84 -11.43
C SER A 179 14.12 27.40 -12.39
N ASP A 180 15.28 28.02 -12.30
CA ASP A 180 16.40 27.77 -13.23
C ASP A 180 16.95 26.34 -13.16
N SER A 181 16.65 25.60 -12.08
CA SER A 181 17.17 24.24 -11.85
C SER A 181 16.07 23.20 -11.60
N LEU A 182 14.82 23.51 -11.93
CA LEU A 182 13.71 22.54 -11.89
C LEU A 182 13.63 21.81 -13.24
N LYS A 183 13.75 20.49 -13.23
CA LYS A 183 13.44 19.62 -14.37
C LYS A 183 12.06 19.03 -14.19
N LEU A 184 11.13 19.33 -15.10
CA LEU A 184 9.75 18.87 -15.03
C LEU A 184 9.50 17.80 -16.11
N GLY A 185 9.01 16.64 -15.69
CA GLY A 185 8.35 15.66 -16.55
C GLY A 185 6.86 15.60 -16.21
N LEU A 186 6.00 15.58 -17.22
CA LEU A 186 4.55 15.51 -17.05
C LEU A 186 3.96 14.47 -18.00
N SER A 187 3.18 13.54 -17.48
CA SER A 187 2.43 12.57 -18.25
C SER A 187 0.98 12.48 -17.77
N LEU A 188 0.10 12.07 -18.69
CA LEU A 188 -1.34 11.98 -18.48
C LEU A 188 -1.77 10.51 -18.47
N SER A 189 -2.22 10.04 -17.31
CA SER A 189 -2.70 8.68 -17.10
C SER A 189 -4.00 8.45 -17.89
N ARG A 190 -4.07 7.28 -18.51
CA ARG A 190 -5.25 6.79 -19.22
C ARG A 190 -6.18 5.95 -18.34
N THR A 191 -5.77 5.70 -17.09
CA THR A 191 -6.51 4.88 -16.12
C THR A 191 -6.65 5.60 -14.79
N VAL A 192 -7.72 5.25 -14.07
CA VAL A 192 -7.97 5.66 -12.70
C VAL A 192 -7.30 4.67 -11.75
N SER A 193 -6.43 5.20 -10.89
CA SER A 193 -5.87 4.51 -9.71
C SER A 193 -6.55 5.03 -8.44
N THR A 194 -6.82 4.14 -7.50
CA THR A 194 -7.26 4.48 -6.14
C THR A 194 -6.09 4.89 -5.25
N PHE A 195 -4.88 4.42 -5.59
CA PHE A 195 -3.64 4.80 -4.93
C PHE A 195 -3.10 6.13 -5.45
N ARG A 196 -2.51 6.88 -4.52
CA ARG A 196 -1.65 8.03 -4.79
C ARG A 196 -0.23 7.71 -4.32
N TRP A 197 0.74 8.11 -5.11
CA TRP A 197 2.15 7.85 -4.85
C TRP A 197 2.92 9.15 -4.78
N ASP A 198 3.73 9.28 -3.74
CA ASP A 198 4.68 10.36 -3.54
C ASP A 198 6.05 9.72 -3.23
N LEU A 199 6.96 9.79 -4.21
CA LEU A 199 8.30 9.21 -4.11
C LEU A 199 9.33 10.33 -4.13
N SER A 200 10.03 10.52 -3.03
CA SER A 200 11.19 11.43 -2.91
C SER A 200 12.49 10.64 -3.00
N ALA A 201 13.63 11.32 -3.14
CA ALA A 201 14.95 10.69 -3.15
C ALA A 201 15.28 9.88 -1.87
N SER A 202 14.52 10.05 -0.79
CA SER A 202 14.79 9.41 0.51
C SER A 202 13.66 8.53 1.04
N HIS A 203 12.42 8.75 0.61
CA HIS A 203 11.24 8.07 1.13
C HIS A 203 10.18 7.92 0.04
N GLY A 204 9.47 6.80 0.07
CA GLY A 204 8.21 6.62 -0.63
C GLY A 204 7.03 6.62 0.32
N ILE A 205 5.93 7.17 -0.18
CA ILE A 205 4.64 7.21 0.49
C ILE A 205 3.58 6.77 -0.52
N GLN A 206 2.80 5.76 -0.16
CA GLN A 206 1.64 5.32 -0.92
C GLN A 206 0.40 5.58 -0.07
N SER A 207 -0.50 6.42 -0.56
CA SER A 207 -1.76 6.76 0.11
C SER A 207 -2.95 6.45 -0.81
N GLN A 208 -4.16 6.75 -0.36
CA GLN A 208 -5.38 6.56 -1.14
C GLN A 208 -6.15 7.86 -1.28
N GLU A 209 -7.10 7.88 -2.22
CA GLU A 209 -8.03 9.00 -2.34
C GLU A 209 -8.83 9.20 -1.05
N ASP A 210 -9.26 8.09 -0.44
CA ASP A 210 -9.94 8.00 0.84
C ASP A 210 -9.04 8.46 2.01
N PRO A 211 -9.42 9.52 2.75
CA PRO A 211 -8.67 10.01 3.92
C PRO A 211 -8.56 9.00 5.07
N SER A 212 -9.46 8.01 5.13
CA SER A 212 -9.45 6.92 6.11
C SER A 212 -8.63 5.71 5.64
N GLY A 213 -8.16 5.73 4.38
CA GLY A 213 -7.43 4.65 3.75
C GLY A 213 -6.07 4.37 4.42
N ALA A 214 -5.61 3.13 4.26
CA ALA A 214 -4.25 2.75 4.64
C ALA A 214 -3.22 3.58 3.87
N ILE A 215 -2.19 4.01 4.59
CA ILE A 215 -1.02 4.70 4.03
C ILE A 215 0.19 3.82 4.31
N LEU A 216 1.02 3.56 3.30
CA LEU A 216 2.31 2.91 3.47
C LEU A 216 3.43 3.94 3.32
N THR A 217 4.50 3.76 4.07
CA THR A 217 5.77 4.46 3.88
C THR A 217 6.93 3.48 3.92
N PHE A 218 7.96 3.78 3.14
CA PHE A 218 9.15 2.94 2.98
C PHE A 218 10.34 3.83 2.64
N ASP A 219 11.51 3.44 3.13
CA ASP A 219 12.71 4.29 3.05
C ASP A 219 13.56 3.91 1.83
N HIS A 220 14.29 4.89 1.30
CA HIS A 220 15.27 4.68 0.23
C HIS A 220 16.35 3.68 0.68
N GLY A 221 16.76 2.81 -0.24
CA GLY A 221 17.69 1.70 0.03
C GLY A 221 17.01 0.36 0.36
N GLN A 222 15.71 0.36 0.66
CA GLN A 222 14.94 -0.88 0.81
C GLN A 222 14.59 -1.49 -0.56
N PRO A 223 14.61 -2.83 -0.75
CA PRO A 223 14.26 -3.46 -2.02
C PRO A 223 12.85 -3.13 -2.54
N TYR A 224 11.92 -2.74 -1.66
CA TYR A 224 10.58 -2.32 -2.04
C TYR A 224 10.57 -0.91 -2.67
N TYR A 225 11.40 0.02 -2.18
CA TYR A 225 11.52 1.37 -2.76
C TYR A 225 11.92 1.30 -4.24
N ALA A 226 12.96 0.52 -4.56
CA ALA A 226 13.43 0.37 -5.94
C ALA A 226 12.38 -0.28 -6.86
N ALA A 227 11.52 -1.15 -6.32
CA ALA A 227 10.40 -1.71 -7.06
C ALA A 227 9.32 -0.65 -7.35
N CYS A 228 8.93 0.14 -6.35
CA CYS A 228 7.99 1.23 -6.54
C CYS A 228 8.52 2.31 -7.50
N GLU A 229 9.80 2.65 -7.43
CA GLU A 229 10.42 3.58 -8.37
C GLU A 229 10.32 3.06 -9.81
N ARG A 230 10.60 1.77 -10.02
CA ARG A 230 10.51 1.14 -11.34
C ARG A 230 9.07 1.05 -11.84
N GLU A 231 8.13 0.71 -10.97
CA GLU A 231 6.69 0.72 -11.28
C GLU A 231 6.23 2.10 -11.73
N LEU A 232 6.54 3.13 -10.94
CA LEU A 232 6.14 4.51 -11.24
C LEU A 232 6.80 5.02 -12.53
N ARG A 233 8.06 4.65 -12.79
CA ARG A 233 8.73 5.00 -14.04
C ARG A 233 8.07 4.32 -15.24
N THR A 234 7.79 3.01 -15.14
CA THR A 234 7.12 2.25 -16.20
C THR A 234 5.75 2.85 -16.50
N SER A 235 4.96 3.10 -15.46
CA SER A 235 3.68 3.79 -15.57
C SER A 235 3.80 5.16 -16.23
N PHE A 236 4.77 5.96 -15.77
CA PHE A 236 4.99 7.31 -16.28
C PHE A 236 5.30 7.28 -17.78
N ASP A 237 6.17 6.36 -18.22
CA ASP A 237 6.60 6.23 -19.61
C ASP A 237 5.44 5.76 -20.53
N HIS A 238 4.51 4.94 -20.01
CA HIS A 238 3.34 4.42 -20.75
C HIS A 238 2.19 5.43 -20.82
N ALA A 239 2.12 6.35 -19.87
CA ALA A 239 1.17 7.45 -19.87
C ALA A 239 1.44 8.41 -21.05
N ARG A 240 0.43 9.18 -21.45
CA ARG A 240 0.57 10.15 -22.54
C ARG A 240 1.53 11.26 -22.11
N GLN A 241 2.71 11.31 -22.71
CA GLN A 241 3.69 12.37 -22.44
C GLN A 241 3.16 13.73 -22.87
N VAL A 242 3.33 14.73 -22.01
CA VAL A 242 3.04 16.12 -22.32
C VAL A 242 4.35 16.78 -22.78
N PRO A 243 4.40 17.44 -23.96
CA PRO A 243 5.62 18.02 -24.51
C PRO A 243 5.98 19.34 -23.80
N ILE A 244 6.45 19.24 -22.55
CA ILE A 244 6.79 20.39 -21.70
C ILE A 244 7.85 21.30 -22.34
N ASP A 245 8.77 20.76 -23.13
CA ASP A 245 9.82 21.55 -23.78
C ASP A 245 9.23 22.63 -24.71
N ARG A 246 8.07 22.38 -25.32
CA ARG A 246 7.37 23.36 -26.16
C ARG A 246 6.80 24.53 -25.36
N ALA A 247 6.56 24.36 -24.06
CA ALA A 247 6.10 25.45 -23.22
C ALA A 247 7.15 26.57 -23.09
N THR A 248 8.44 26.33 -23.39
CA THR A 248 9.46 27.40 -23.44
C THR A 248 9.14 28.52 -24.43
N GLU A 249 8.31 28.24 -25.44
CA GLU A 249 7.85 29.22 -26.43
C GLU A 249 6.85 30.23 -25.84
N CYS A 250 6.25 29.93 -24.68
CA CYS A 250 5.32 30.80 -23.96
C CYS A 250 5.97 31.34 -22.67
N ARG A 251 5.80 32.64 -22.39
CA ARG A 251 6.24 33.24 -21.12
C ARG A 251 5.04 33.53 -20.24
N LEU A 252 4.90 32.77 -19.15
CA LEU A 252 3.84 33.00 -18.16
C LEU A 252 4.17 34.16 -17.22
N GLY A 253 3.30 35.17 -17.15
CA GLY A 253 3.40 36.30 -16.23
C GLY A 253 3.29 35.91 -14.75
N LYS A 254 3.63 36.84 -13.83
CA LYS A 254 3.53 36.58 -12.37
C LYS A 254 2.12 36.14 -11.96
N LYS A 255 1.12 36.72 -12.62
CA LYS A 255 -0.26 36.27 -12.64
C LYS A 255 -0.59 35.93 -14.10
N PRO A 256 -0.66 34.65 -14.48
CA PRO A 256 -0.92 34.27 -15.87
C PRO A 256 -2.25 34.82 -16.36
N THR A 257 -2.25 35.41 -17.56
CA THR A 257 -3.49 35.86 -18.19
C THR A 257 -4.22 34.68 -18.85
N PRO A 258 -5.54 34.78 -19.10
CA PRO A 258 -6.25 33.74 -19.85
C PRO A 258 -5.61 33.44 -21.21
N GLU A 259 -5.06 34.44 -21.89
CA GLU A 259 -4.44 34.25 -23.19
C GLU A 259 -3.11 33.48 -23.09
N GLU A 260 -2.23 33.86 -22.15
CA GLU A 260 -0.99 33.12 -21.87
C GLU A 260 -1.27 31.64 -21.55
N VAL A 261 -2.32 31.36 -20.77
CA VAL A 261 -2.71 29.99 -20.42
C VAL A 261 -3.24 29.20 -21.61
N ARG A 262 -4.00 29.84 -22.51
CA ARG A 262 -4.48 29.20 -23.74
C ARG A 262 -3.33 28.84 -24.67
N THR A 263 -2.42 29.79 -24.92
CA THR A 263 -1.21 29.55 -25.73
C THR A 263 -0.38 28.42 -25.14
N LEU A 264 -0.18 28.40 -23.82
CA LEU A 264 0.51 27.29 -23.15
C LEU A 264 -0.17 25.94 -23.44
N PHE A 265 -1.48 25.83 -23.23
CA PHE A 265 -2.17 24.56 -23.44
C PHE A 265 -2.18 24.09 -24.90
N GLU A 266 -2.18 25.02 -25.86
CA GLU A 266 -2.02 24.68 -27.28
C GLU A 266 -0.63 24.11 -27.58
N LEU A 267 0.43 24.73 -27.04
CA LEU A 267 1.81 24.23 -27.18
C LEU A 267 1.99 22.84 -26.55
N LEU A 268 1.32 22.60 -25.41
CA LEU A 268 1.32 21.32 -24.71
C LEU A 268 0.44 20.24 -25.39
N ASN A 269 -0.16 20.53 -26.55
CA ASN A 269 -1.12 19.66 -27.22
C ASN A 269 -2.31 19.26 -26.32
N LEU A 270 -2.80 20.20 -25.51
CA LEU A 270 -4.00 20.06 -24.67
C LEU A 270 -5.21 20.88 -25.16
N PRO A 271 -5.56 20.90 -26.47
CA PRO A 271 -6.71 21.64 -26.93
C PRO A 271 -7.99 20.86 -26.61
N SER A 272 -8.74 21.36 -25.64
CA SER A 272 -10.16 21.06 -25.56
C SER A 272 -10.90 22.40 -25.51
N ALA A 273 -11.99 22.54 -26.26
CA ALA A 273 -12.85 23.72 -26.21
C ALA A 273 -13.20 24.11 -24.75
N PHE A 274 -13.24 23.11 -23.87
CA PHE A 274 -13.37 23.25 -22.43
C PHE A 274 -12.29 24.10 -21.75
N ALA A 275 -11.00 23.82 -22.01
CA ALA A 275 -9.91 24.59 -21.40
C ALA A 275 -9.97 26.07 -21.80
N ARG A 276 -10.43 26.36 -23.03
CA ARG A 276 -10.68 27.73 -23.51
C ARG A 276 -11.87 28.39 -22.80
N ALA A 277 -12.96 27.66 -22.58
CA ALA A 277 -14.16 28.16 -21.91
C ALA A 277 -13.99 28.34 -20.38
N ARG A 278 -13.11 27.54 -19.75
CA ARG A 278 -12.92 27.51 -18.29
C ARG A 278 -11.58 28.06 -17.83
N THR A 279 -10.87 28.80 -18.68
CA THR A 279 -9.50 29.28 -18.38
C THR A 279 -9.42 30.06 -17.06
N GLU A 280 -10.39 30.92 -16.77
CA GLU A 280 -10.43 31.68 -15.51
C GLU A 280 -10.60 30.79 -14.27
N ALA A 281 -11.46 29.77 -14.35
CA ALA A 281 -11.64 28.78 -13.29
C ALA A 281 -10.36 27.95 -13.08
N ILE A 282 -9.65 27.63 -14.15
CA ILE A 282 -8.35 26.93 -14.10
C ILE A 282 -7.31 27.80 -13.40
N ILE A 283 -7.17 29.07 -13.79
CA ILE A 283 -6.23 30.03 -13.15
C ILE A 283 -6.55 30.18 -11.66
N THR A 284 -7.84 30.35 -11.34
CA THR A 284 -8.31 30.49 -9.95
C THR A 284 -8.02 29.23 -9.14
N THR A 285 -8.25 28.04 -9.69
CA THR A 285 -7.95 26.77 -9.02
C THR A 285 -6.44 26.51 -8.89
N ALA A 286 -5.63 27.03 -9.82
CA ALA A 286 -4.18 26.88 -9.82
C ALA A 286 -3.50 27.72 -8.73
N PHE A 287 -3.95 28.97 -8.53
CA PHE A 287 -3.26 29.95 -7.68
C PHE A 287 -4.11 30.55 -6.55
N GLY A 288 -5.43 30.35 -6.59
CA GLY A 288 -6.34 30.83 -5.56
C GLY A 288 -6.14 30.09 -4.24
N ARG A 289 -6.18 30.84 -3.13
CA ARG A 289 -6.21 30.23 -1.79
C ARG A 289 -7.55 29.50 -1.65
N ARG A 290 -7.54 28.16 -1.63
CA ARG A 290 -8.68 27.41 -1.09
C ARG A 290 -8.81 27.76 0.39
N ALA A 291 -9.83 28.54 0.73
CA ALA A 291 -10.26 28.71 2.10
C ALA A 291 -10.76 27.35 2.62
N GLY A 292 -9.94 26.62 3.38
CA GLY A 292 -10.40 25.38 4.05
C GLY A 292 -9.40 24.23 4.18
N GLY A 293 -8.13 24.38 3.80
CA GLY A 293 -7.19 23.23 3.79
C GLY A 293 -6.44 22.92 5.09
N ASP A 294 -6.48 23.78 6.11
CA ASP A 294 -5.52 23.72 7.24
C ASP A 294 -6.16 23.48 8.61
N GLN A 295 -7.39 22.94 8.67
CA GLN A 295 -7.94 22.44 9.93
C GLN A 295 -7.83 20.91 10.00
N PRO A 296 -7.03 20.34 10.94
CA PRO A 296 -7.19 18.93 11.28
C PRO A 296 -8.63 18.70 11.75
N PRO A 297 -9.23 17.53 11.48
CA PRO A 297 -10.62 17.26 11.81
C PRO A 297 -10.90 17.60 13.28
N ARG A 298 -11.77 18.60 13.51
CA ARG A 298 -12.33 18.94 14.82
C ARG A 298 -13.11 17.72 15.31
N GLY A 299 -12.46 16.91 16.14
CA GLY A 299 -13.00 15.66 16.66
C GLY A 299 -11.93 14.67 17.15
N ALA A 300 -10.66 14.86 16.76
CA ALA A 300 -9.57 13.98 17.20
C ALA A 300 -9.13 14.20 18.67
N GLY A 301 -9.50 15.30 19.32
CA GLY A 301 -9.09 15.62 20.70
C GLY A 301 -9.71 14.69 21.75
N LEU A 302 -11.00 14.39 21.63
CA LEU A 302 -11.73 13.54 22.57
C LEU A 302 -11.38 12.04 22.40
N LYS A 303 -11.12 11.58 21.16
CA LYS A 303 -10.64 10.21 20.91
C LYS A 303 -9.15 10.02 21.26
N ARG A 304 -8.33 11.08 21.19
CA ARG A 304 -6.96 11.08 21.73
C ARG A 304 -6.94 10.92 23.24
N LEU A 305 -7.79 11.67 23.95
CA LEU A 305 -7.93 11.55 25.42
C LEU A 305 -8.47 10.18 25.85
N GLY A 306 -9.48 9.64 25.16
CA GLY A 306 -10.05 8.33 25.49
C GLY A 306 -9.06 7.16 25.30
N SER A 307 -8.30 7.15 24.20
CA SER A 307 -7.28 6.11 23.96
C SER A 307 -6.03 6.28 24.83
N GLN A 308 -5.67 7.51 25.20
CA GLN A 308 -4.61 7.77 26.18
C GLN A 308 -5.04 7.35 27.59
N LEU A 309 -6.27 7.66 28.04
CA LEU A 309 -6.79 7.21 29.33
C LEU A 309 -6.89 5.69 29.43
N GLN A 310 -7.21 5.00 28.34
CA GLN A 310 -7.27 3.54 28.30
C GLN A 310 -5.89 2.90 28.42
N SER A 311 -4.82 3.55 27.93
CA SER A 311 -3.44 3.10 28.19
C SER A 311 -2.96 3.33 29.63
N TYR A 312 -3.54 4.30 30.34
CA TYR A 312 -3.25 4.55 31.76
C TYR A 312 -4.10 3.72 32.71
N ALA A 313 -5.21 3.15 32.25
CA ALA A 313 -6.12 2.36 33.08
C ALA A 313 -5.46 1.10 33.67
N GLU A 314 -4.58 0.44 32.91
CA GLU A 314 -3.83 -0.73 33.39
C GLU A 314 -2.78 -0.32 34.44
N GLY A 315 -2.12 0.83 34.27
CA GLY A 315 -1.18 1.38 35.25
C GLY A 315 -1.86 1.88 36.53
N LEU A 316 -3.03 2.49 36.42
CA LEU A 316 -3.83 2.93 37.56
C LEU A 316 -4.44 1.76 38.34
N LEU A 317 -4.82 0.66 37.66
CA LEU A 317 -5.24 -0.59 38.31
C LEU A 317 -4.08 -1.27 39.05
N ALA A 318 -2.90 -1.31 38.44
CA ALA A 318 -1.71 -1.84 39.12
C ALA A 318 -1.34 -1.00 40.36
N LEU A 319 -1.41 0.33 40.23
CA LEU A 319 -1.16 1.27 41.33
C LEU A 319 -2.21 1.15 42.44
N SER A 320 -3.50 1.01 42.10
CA SER A 320 -4.56 0.86 43.09
C SER A 320 -4.47 -0.48 43.83
N VAL A 321 -4.14 -1.57 43.14
CA VAL A 321 -3.87 -2.87 43.77
C VAL A 321 -2.64 -2.76 44.70
N ALA A 322 -1.56 -2.13 44.26
CA ALA A 322 -0.38 -1.93 45.10
C ALA A 322 -0.67 -1.08 46.35
N ILE A 323 -1.48 -0.02 46.21
CA ILE A 323 -1.92 0.83 47.33
C ILE A 323 -2.81 0.04 48.30
N VAL A 324 -3.77 -0.74 47.80
CA VAL A 324 -4.68 -1.54 48.63
C VAL A 324 -3.90 -2.61 49.40
N PHE A 325 -2.99 -3.33 48.76
CA PHE A 325 -2.15 -4.32 49.44
C PHE A 325 -1.16 -3.65 50.42
N GLY A 326 -0.61 -2.48 50.07
CA GLY A 326 0.18 -1.68 51.00
C GLY A 326 -0.61 -1.28 52.25
N LEU A 327 -1.84 -0.78 52.08
CA LEU A 327 -2.74 -0.41 53.17
C LEU A 327 -3.16 -1.60 54.04
N LEU A 328 -3.49 -2.74 53.43
CA LEU A 328 -3.86 -3.95 54.16
C LEU A 328 -2.70 -4.53 54.98
N THR A 329 -1.46 -4.33 54.52
CA THR A 329 -0.25 -4.74 55.25
C THR A 329 0.05 -3.78 56.40
N VAL A 330 -0.16 -2.47 56.22
CA VAL A 330 0.02 -1.44 57.27
C VAL A 330 -1.03 -1.55 58.38
N LEU A 331 -2.25 -2.00 58.05
CA LEU A 331 -3.34 -2.15 59.01
C LEU A 331 -3.32 -3.47 59.80
N ASP A 332 -2.28 -4.30 59.62
CA ASP A 332 -2.06 -5.59 60.31
C ASP A 332 -3.26 -6.55 60.25
N VAL A 333 -4.08 -6.43 59.19
CA VAL A 333 -5.34 -7.19 59.03
C VAL A 333 -5.08 -8.68 58.75
N LEU A 334 -3.83 -9.08 58.47
CA LEU A 334 -3.47 -10.43 58.02
C LEU A 334 -2.67 -11.27 59.03
N GLY A 335 -2.36 -10.73 60.22
CA GLY A 335 -1.74 -11.49 61.31
C GLY A 335 -0.23 -11.78 61.11
N ALA A 336 0.52 -11.69 62.21
CA ALA A 336 1.99 -11.68 62.26
C ALA A 336 2.69 -13.05 62.05
N ASP A 337 2.15 -13.93 61.22
CA ASP A 337 2.80 -15.22 60.90
C ASP A 337 3.62 -15.14 59.61
N ASN A 338 4.91 -15.46 59.69
CA ASN A 338 5.88 -15.47 58.57
C ASN A 338 5.44 -16.35 57.37
N ASN A 339 4.50 -17.29 57.59
CA ASN A 339 3.91 -18.10 56.52
C ASN A 339 2.97 -17.29 55.60
N VAL A 340 2.29 -16.27 56.12
CA VAL A 340 1.41 -15.39 55.33
C VAL A 340 2.24 -14.52 54.40
N VAL A 341 3.38 -14.01 54.89
CA VAL A 341 4.32 -13.21 54.09
C VAL A 341 4.96 -14.06 52.99
N ASN A 342 5.42 -15.27 53.28
CA ASN A 342 5.97 -16.18 52.27
C ASN A 342 4.92 -16.60 51.23
N ALA A 343 3.68 -16.85 51.65
CA ALA A 343 2.57 -17.11 50.75
C ALA A 343 2.27 -15.90 49.86
N ALA A 344 2.31 -14.68 50.41
CA ALA A 344 2.14 -13.44 49.65
C ALA A 344 3.29 -13.21 48.65
N ILE A 345 4.54 -13.51 49.02
CA ILE A 345 5.70 -13.45 48.12
C ILE A 345 5.55 -14.46 46.99
N LEU A 346 5.21 -15.72 47.29
CA LEU A 346 5.00 -16.75 46.28
C LEU A 346 3.81 -16.43 45.37
N LEU A 347 2.72 -15.89 45.92
CA LEU A 347 1.58 -15.41 45.14
C LEU A 347 1.99 -14.27 44.22
N THR A 348 2.80 -13.32 44.70
CA THR A 348 3.31 -12.20 43.91
C THR A 348 4.25 -12.67 42.81
N LEU A 349 5.14 -13.62 43.10
CA LEU A 349 6.03 -14.24 42.10
C LEU A 349 5.25 -15.08 41.08
N ALA A 350 4.21 -15.79 41.50
CA ALA A 350 3.32 -16.52 40.61
C ALA A 350 2.51 -15.58 39.71
N LEU A 351 1.98 -14.48 40.27
CA LEU A 351 1.34 -13.40 39.51
C LEU A 351 2.33 -12.76 38.53
N LEU A 352 3.58 -12.53 38.93
CA LEU A 352 4.63 -12.00 38.07
C LEU A 352 4.97 -12.99 36.95
N ALA A 353 5.09 -14.28 37.24
CA ALA A 353 5.37 -15.31 36.24
C ALA A 353 4.21 -15.44 35.24
N VAL A 354 2.96 -15.41 35.71
CA VAL A 354 1.76 -15.44 34.86
C VAL A 354 1.65 -14.16 34.03
N THR A 355 1.94 -12.99 34.59
CA THR A 355 1.97 -11.74 33.80
C THR A 355 3.09 -11.77 32.78
N LEU A 356 4.29 -12.27 33.10
CA LEU A 356 5.41 -12.42 32.15
C LEU A 356 5.11 -13.40 31.01
N LEU A 357 4.47 -14.55 31.30
CA LEU A 357 4.06 -15.52 30.28
C LEU A 357 2.93 -14.97 29.40
N ARG A 358 1.94 -14.32 30.01
CA ARG A 358 0.88 -13.60 29.30
C ARG A 358 1.43 -12.43 28.49
N ASP A 359 2.49 -11.79 28.96
CA ASP A 359 3.17 -10.67 28.31
C ASP A 359 4.01 -11.16 27.13
N ARG A 360 4.70 -12.30 27.21
CA ARG A 360 5.32 -12.93 26.02
C ARG A 360 4.29 -13.26 24.93
N ALA A 361 3.15 -13.82 25.31
CA ALA A 361 2.07 -14.12 24.36
C ALA A 361 1.44 -12.83 23.79
N SER A 362 1.31 -11.78 24.61
CA SER A 362 0.74 -10.49 24.22
C SER A 362 1.71 -9.66 23.38
N VAL A 363 3.00 -9.67 23.68
CA VAL A 363 4.07 -9.05 22.89
C VAL A 363 4.20 -9.77 21.57
N ALA A 364 4.19 -11.10 21.53
CA ALA A 364 4.15 -11.85 20.26
C ALA A 364 2.91 -11.45 19.43
N LYS A 365 1.74 -11.27 20.08
CA LYS A 365 0.51 -10.81 19.42
C LYS A 365 0.60 -9.34 18.98
N VAL A 366 1.25 -8.48 19.75
CA VAL A 366 1.48 -7.06 19.42
C VAL A 366 2.51 -6.91 18.31
N VAL A 367 3.60 -7.68 18.29
CA VAL A 367 4.57 -7.74 17.20
C VAL A 367 3.89 -8.26 15.93
N LYS A 368 3.07 -9.31 16.04
CA LYS A 368 2.26 -9.83 14.92
C LYS A 368 1.21 -8.84 14.41
N LYS A 369 0.69 -7.96 15.28
CA LYS A 369 -0.22 -6.86 14.93
C LYS A 369 0.50 -5.59 14.46
N ALA A 370 1.73 -5.35 14.91
CA ALA A 370 2.55 -4.18 14.62
C ALA A 370 3.30 -4.34 13.30
N ALA A 371 3.65 -5.57 12.90
CA ALA A 371 4.01 -5.91 11.54
C ALA A 371 2.74 -5.96 10.68
N SER A 372 2.15 -4.81 10.42
CA SER A 372 0.99 -4.65 9.53
C SER A 372 1.30 -5.00 8.07
N VAL A 373 2.57 -5.27 7.75
CA VAL A 373 3.04 -5.72 6.45
C VAL A 373 4.06 -6.83 6.70
N ARG A 374 3.81 -8.02 6.18
CA ARG A 374 4.79 -9.12 6.25
C ARG A 374 5.62 -9.13 4.98
N LEU A 375 6.94 -9.07 5.14
CA LEU A 375 7.88 -9.34 4.05
C LEU A 375 8.19 -10.82 4.01
N VAL A 376 8.09 -11.39 2.82
CA VAL A 376 8.19 -12.83 2.59
C VAL A 376 9.17 -13.05 1.42
N THR A 377 10.09 -14.01 1.55
CA THR A 377 11.10 -14.30 0.52
C THR A 377 10.71 -15.55 -0.29
N GLY A 378 11.34 -15.75 -1.45
CA GLY A 378 10.94 -16.71 -2.50
C GLY A 378 10.21 -17.99 -2.05
N PRO A 379 10.82 -18.87 -1.24
CA PRO A 379 10.19 -20.13 -0.82
C PRO A 379 8.91 -19.94 -0.01
N ASP A 380 8.89 -18.93 0.87
CA ASP A 380 7.76 -18.65 1.74
C ASP A 380 6.57 -18.05 0.98
N VAL A 381 6.79 -17.45 -0.20
CA VAL A 381 5.72 -16.91 -1.05
C VAL A 381 4.80 -18.05 -1.53
N GLY A 382 5.38 -19.19 -1.90
CA GLY A 382 4.60 -20.37 -2.30
C GLY A 382 3.69 -20.87 -1.17
N LEU A 383 4.23 -20.90 0.06
CA LEU A 383 3.47 -21.28 1.25
C LEU A 383 2.32 -20.30 1.54
N GLU A 384 2.55 -18.99 1.43
CA GLU A 384 1.49 -17.99 1.65
C GLU A 384 0.42 -18.04 0.55
N LEU A 385 0.79 -18.29 -0.71
CA LEU A 385 -0.16 -18.52 -1.80
C LEU A 385 -1.01 -19.77 -1.56
N GLU A 386 -0.40 -20.86 -1.08
CA GLU A 386 -1.13 -22.07 -0.74
C GLU A 386 -2.13 -21.84 0.40
N LYS A 387 -1.71 -21.16 1.48
CA LYS A 387 -2.61 -20.74 2.57
C LYS A 387 -3.77 -19.89 2.05
N ALA A 388 -3.47 -18.93 1.17
CA ALA A 388 -4.48 -18.05 0.58
C ALA A 388 -5.53 -18.82 -0.24
N ARG A 389 -5.14 -19.89 -0.95
CA ARG A 389 -6.04 -20.73 -1.76
C ARG A 389 -6.99 -21.59 -0.92
N ARG A 390 -6.50 -22.17 0.17
CA ARG A 390 -7.30 -23.09 1.01
C ARG A 390 -8.52 -22.43 1.65
N GLN A 391 -8.51 -21.10 1.79
CA GLN A 391 -9.51 -20.35 2.56
C GLN A 391 -10.31 -19.37 1.70
N THR A 392 -10.53 -19.67 0.41
CA THR A 392 -11.18 -18.70 -0.46
C THR A 392 -11.93 -19.30 -1.63
N GLN A 393 -13.12 -18.75 -1.90
CA GLN A 393 -13.88 -18.99 -3.12
C GLN A 393 -13.73 -17.84 -4.13
N VAL A 394 -12.86 -16.86 -3.86
CA VAL A 394 -12.61 -15.72 -4.74
C VAL A 394 -11.11 -15.52 -4.90
N TRP A 395 -10.64 -15.48 -6.14
CA TRP A 395 -9.26 -15.20 -6.47
C TRP A 395 -9.17 -14.10 -7.52
N ASN A 396 -8.50 -13.01 -7.19
CA ASN A 396 -8.19 -11.92 -8.11
C ASN A 396 -6.70 -11.93 -8.39
N TYR A 397 -6.34 -12.02 -9.65
CA TYR A 397 -4.98 -11.99 -10.14
C TYR A 397 -4.76 -10.76 -11.02
N LYS A 398 -3.62 -10.09 -10.84
CA LYS A 398 -3.07 -9.15 -11.82
C LYS A 398 -1.59 -9.40 -11.99
N GLY A 399 -1.17 -9.57 -13.23
CA GLY A 399 0.24 -9.67 -13.59
C GLY A 399 0.36 -9.56 -15.10
N VAL A 400 1.54 -9.83 -15.65
CA VAL A 400 1.72 -9.65 -17.08
C VAL A 400 1.32 -10.90 -17.86
N THR A 401 1.93 -12.06 -17.58
CA THR A 401 1.70 -13.28 -18.36
C THR A 401 0.89 -14.35 -17.65
N GLY A 402 0.82 -14.34 -16.31
CA GLY A 402 0.07 -15.36 -15.56
C GLY A 402 0.76 -16.72 -15.40
N GLY A 403 2.06 -16.86 -15.67
CA GLY A 403 2.74 -18.16 -15.67
C GLY A 403 2.55 -19.00 -14.39
N HIS A 404 2.80 -18.43 -13.20
CA HIS A 404 2.58 -19.14 -11.92
C HIS A 404 1.08 -19.37 -11.62
N LEU A 405 0.22 -18.42 -12.04
CA LEU A 405 -1.23 -18.58 -11.90
C LEU A 405 -1.68 -19.82 -12.69
N ARG A 406 -1.24 -19.92 -13.94
CA ARG A 406 -1.57 -20.98 -14.89
C ARG A 406 -1.11 -22.36 -14.42
N THR A 407 0.12 -22.47 -13.90
CA THR A 407 0.71 -23.78 -13.57
C THR A 407 0.41 -24.25 -12.15
N VAL A 408 0.24 -23.33 -11.19
CA VAL A 408 0.09 -23.68 -9.77
C VAL A 408 -1.25 -23.23 -9.20
N THR A 409 -1.56 -21.94 -9.31
CA THR A 409 -2.69 -21.37 -8.55
C THR A 409 -4.04 -21.83 -9.08
N LEU A 410 -4.30 -21.70 -10.39
CA LEU A 410 -5.57 -22.08 -11.00
C LEU A 410 -5.85 -23.59 -10.83
N PRO A 411 -4.93 -24.51 -11.19
CA PRO A 411 -5.15 -25.94 -10.96
C PRO A 411 -5.33 -26.28 -9.48
N GLY A 412 -4.55 -25.66 -8.59
CA GLY A 412 -4.64 -25.85 -7.14
C GLY A 412 -5.98 -25.39 -6.56
N SER A 413 -6.47 -24.22 -6.98
CA SER A 413 -7.76 -23.68 -6.53
C SER A 413 -8.92 -24.53 -7.02
N VAL A 414 -8.88 -25.02 -8.27
CA VAL A 414 -9.91 -25.92 -8.81
C VAL A 414 -9.92 -27.25 -8.06
N ARG A 415 -8.76 -27.88 -7.83
CA ARG A 415 -8.68 -29.13 -7.05
C ARG A 415 -9.20 -28.95 -5.62
N GLN A 416 -8.83 -27.87 -4.95
CA GLN A 416 -9.35 -27.56 -3.61
C GLN A 416 -10.87 -27.39 -3.63
N ALA A 417 -11.40 -26.63 -4.60
CA ALA A 417 -12.84 -26.41 -4.73
C ALA A 417 -13.61 -27.71 -4.97
N GLN A 418 -13.05 -28.64 -5.76
CA GLN A 418 -13.61 -29.97 -5.99
C GLN A 418 -13.58 -30.83 -4.72
N GLN A 419 -12.46 -30.84 -3.99
CA GLN A 419 -12.29 -31.62 -2.75
C GLN A 419 -13.22 -31.14 -1.64
N GLU A 420 -13.42 -29.83 -1.53
CA GLU A 420 -14.26 -29.20 -0.50
C GLU A 420 -15.74 -29.06 -0.93
N GLY A 421 -16.08 -29.47 -2.15
CA GLY A 421 -17.45 -29.38 -2.68
C GLY A 421 -18.01 -27.96 -2.79
N TRP A 422 -17.18 -26.97 -3.17
CA TRP A 422 -17.63 -25.59 -3.28
C TRP A 422 -18.68 -25.41 -4.39
N GLY A 423 -19.76 -24.70 -4.06
CA GLY A 423 -20.82 -24.36 -5.03
C GLY A 423 -20.41 -23.29 -6.05
N SER A 424 -19.34 -22.54 -5.80
CA SER A 424 -18.76 -21.59 -6.74
C SER A 424 -17.29 -21.28 -6.42
N LEU A 425 -16.52 -20.97 -7.46
CA LEU A 425 -15.18 -20.40 -7.36
C LEU A 425 -15.09 -19.23 -8.33
N GLU A 426 -14.96 -18.01 -7.85
CA GLU A 426 -14.78 -16.83 -8.69
C GLU A 426 -13.30 -16.57 -8.93
N LEU A 427 -12.92 -16.49 -10.20
CA LEU A 427 -11.56 -16.20 -10.63
C LEU A 427 -11.57 -15.02 -11.61
N ARG A 428 -10.91 -13.92 -11.23
CA ARG A 428 -10.65 -12.79 -12.12
C ARG A 428 -9.17 -12.72 -12.42
N LEU A 429 -8.81 -12.67 -13.69
CA LEU A 429 -7.43 -12.53 -14.15
C LEU A 429 -7.30 -11.28 -15.02
N GLU A 430 -6.44 -10.36 -14.61
CA GLU A 430 -5.93 -9.28 -15.44
C GLU A 430 -4.51 -9.64 -15.92
N ILE A 431 -4.34 -9.75 -17.25
CA ILE A 431 -3.05 -9.99 -17.91
C ILE A 431 -2.82 -8.98 -19.04
N VAL A 432 -1.62 -8.93 -19.61
CA VAL A 432 -1.36 -8.08 -20.79
C VAL A 432 -2.22 -8.50 -21.96
N ASP A 433 -2.70 -7.53 -22.75
CA ASP A 433 -3.41 -7.82 -24.01
C ASP A 433 -2.43 -8.41 -25.04
N PRO A 434 -2.54 -9.71 -25.39
CA PRO A 434 -1.62 -10.34 -26.32
C PRO A 434 -1.87 -9.94 -27.78
N THR A 435 -2.89 -9.12 -28.06
CA THR A 435 -3.17 -8.60 -29.39
C THR A 435 -2.43 -7.29 -29.66
N GLU A 436 -1.96 -6.59 -28.61
CA GLU A 436 -1.28 -5.29 -28.69
C GLU A 436 0.25 -5.47 -28.67
N ASP A 437 0.96 -4.87 -29.64
CA ASP A 437 2.44 -4.99 -29.75
C ASP A 437 3.17 -4.30 -28.60
N VAL A 438 2.82 -3.03 -28.36
CA VAL A 438 3.56 -2.13 -27.47
C VAL A 438 3.70 -2.71 -26.05
N PRO A 439 2.62 -3.15 -25.37
CA PRO A 439 2.74 -3.71 -24.02
C PRO A 439 3.55 -5.00 -23.97
N CYS A 440 3.50 -5.82 -25.03
CA CYS A 440 4.25 -7.07 -25.13
C CYS A 440 5.76 -6.81 -25.30
N GLU A 441 6.13 -5.87 -26.17
CA GLU A 441 7.52 -5.43 -26.35
C GLU A 441 8.10 -4.80 -25.08
N GLU A 442 7.34 -3.94 -24.41
CA GLU A 442 7.76 -3.27 -23.19
C GLU A 442 8.02 -4.28 -22.08
N TYR A 443 7.15 -5.27 -21.90
CA TYR A 443 7.38 -6.32 -20.93
C TYR A 443 8.59 -7.20 -21.30
N ALA A 444 8.79 -7.49 -22.59
CA ALA A 444 9.97 -8.21 -23.04
C ALA A 444 11.27 -7.45 -22.71
N ARG A 445 11.32 -6.13 -22.99
CA ARG A 445 12.44 -5.25 -22.62
C ARG A 445 12.64 -5.24 -21.10
N PHE A 446 11.56 -5.12 -20.32
CA PHE A 446 11.60 -5.17 -18.86
C PHE A 446 12.21 -6.48 -18.36
N ARG A 447 11.72 -7.63 -18.83
CA ARG A 447 12.25 -8.96 -18.46
C ARG A 447 13.74 -9.08 -18.80
N ASN A 448 14.16 -8.60 -19.97
CA ASN A 448 15.56 -8.62 -20.39
C ASN A 448 16.48 -7.71 -19.55
N SER A 449 15.91 -6.69 -18.90
CA SER A 449 16.62 -5.78 -17.98
C SER A 449 16.86 -6.36 -16.58
N LEU A 450 16.13 -7.42 -16.20
CA LEU A 450 16.32 -8.07 -14.89
C LEU A 450 17.64 -8.85 -14.87
N VAL A 451 18.31 -8.86 -13.71
CA VAL A 451 19.53 -9.63 -13.51
C VAL A 451 19.17 -11.12 -13.54
N PRO A 452 19.80 -11.95 -14.39
CA PRO A 452 19.55 -13.39 -14.40
C PRO A 452 19.87 -14.00 -13.04
N SER A 453 19.01 -14.88 -12.55
CA SER A 453 19.37 -15.71 -11.40
C SER A 453 20.58 -16.59 -11.76
N ALA A 454 21.50 -16.77 -10.81
CA ALA A 454 22.73 -17.54 -11.03
C ALA A 454 22.39 -18.94 -11.58
N GLY A 455 22.94 -19.27 -12.76
CA GLY A 455 22.78 -20.59 -13.39
C GLY A 455 21.66 -20.74 -14.43
N GLN A 456 20.82 -19.72 -14.68
CA GLN A 456 19.84 -19.78 -15.78
C GLN A 456 20.44 -19.28 -17.10
N ARG A 457 20.36 -20.11 -18.16
CA ARG A 457 20.65 -19.68 -19.53
C ARG A 457 19.63 -18.61 -19.91
N LYS A 458 20.09 -17.40 -20.23
CA LYS A 458 19.23 -16.27 -20.60
C LYS A 458 18.62 -16.50 -21.98
N GLU A 459 17.52 -17.24 -22.04
CA GLU A 459 16.66 -17.14 -23.22
C GLU A 459 16.13 -15.70 -23.27
N GLU A 460 16.29 -15.07 -24.42
CA GLU A 460 15.83 -13.71 -24.64
C GLU A 460 14.29 -13.66 -24.60
N TRP A 461 13.75 -12.63 -23.94
CA TRP A 461 12.33 -12.33 -24.01
C TRP A 461 12.05 -11.48 -25.25
N THR A 462 11.14 -11.96 -26.08
CA THR A 462 10.61 -11.25 -27.26
C THR A 462 9.13 -10.95 -27.05
N ALA A 463 8.57 -10.01 -27.81
CA ALA A 463 7.13 -9.73 -27.77
C ALA A 463 6.29 -10.97 -28.08
N ASP A 464 6.69 -11.77 -29.08
CA ASP A 464 6.02 -13.02 -29.44
C ASP A 464 6.01 -14.03 -28.29
N ARG A 465 7.13 -14.16 -27.55
CA ARG A 465 7.17 -15.00 -26.35
C ARG A 465 6.17 -14.53 -25.30
N VAL A 466 6.06 -13.23 -25.08
CA VAL A 466 5.09 -12.65 -24.12
C VAL A 466 3.67 -12.97 -24.55
N ARG A 467 3.36 -12.80 -25.84
CA ARG A 467 2.05 -13.16 -26.43
C ARG A 467 1.75 -14.65 -26.23
N VAL A 468 2.69 -15.54 -26.53
CA VAL A 468 2.55 -17.00 -26.31
C VAL A 468 2.24 -17.32 -24.84
N GLU A 469 2.94 -16.70 -23.88
CA GLU A 469 2.69 -16.92 -22.45
C GLU A 469 1.31 -16.41 -22.01
N ALA A 470 0.88 -15.24 -22.50
CA ALA A 470 -0.44 -14.68 -22.22
C ALA A 470 -1.56 -15.53 -22.83
N TYR A 471 -1.45 -15.92 -24.10
CA TYR A 471 -2.40 -16.83 -24.76
C TYR A 471 -2.48 -18.19 -24.03
N ALA A 472 -1.36 -18.74 -23.57
CA ALA A 472 -1.35 -19.99 -22.79
C ALA A 472 -2.14 -19.86 -21.48
N THR A 473 -2.07 -18.71 -20.81
CA THR A 473 -2.86 -18.45 -19.59
C THR A 473 -4.35 -18.36 -19.88
N ILE A 474 -4.74 -17.70 -20.98
CA ILE A 474 -6.16 -17.63 -21.41
C ILE A 474 -6.68 -19.03 -21.74
N LEU A 475 -5.91 -19.82 -22.51
CA LEU A 475 -6.28 -21.18 -22.88
C LEU A 475 -6.47 -22.06 -21.64
N ALA A 476 -5.54 -22.02 -20.68
CA ALA A 476 -5.65 -22.79 -19.44
C ALA A 476 -6.90 -22.41 -18.63
N ALA A 477 -7.20 -21.11 -18.52
CA ALA A 477 -8.39 -20.63 -17.83
C ALA A 477 -9.69 -21.16 -18.48
N CYS A 478 -9.80 -21.07 -19.81
CA CYS A 478 -10.93 -21.61 -20.55
C CYS A 478 -11.04 -23.14 -20.41
N TRP A 479 -9.92 -23.86 -20.50
CA TRP A 479 -9.88 -25.32 -20.37
C TRP A 479 -10.38 -25.78 -18.98
N HIS A 480 -9.96 -25.12 -17.90
CA HIS A 480 -10.44 -25.40 -16.55
C HIS A 480 -11.90 -25.01 -16.36
N LYS A 481 -12.36 -23.90 -16.95
CA LYS A 481 -13.77 -23.47 -16.89
C LYS A 481 -14.72 -24.50 -17.49
N GLN A 482 -14.32 -25.18 -18.57
CA GLN A 482 -15.14 -26.23 -19.19
C GLN A 482 -15.22 -27.51 -18.35
N ARG A 483 -14.22 -27.80 -17.52
CA ARG A 483 -14.15 -29.01 -16.68
C ARG A 483 -14.62 -28.82 -15.25
N PHE A 484 -14.67 -27.58 -14.77
CA PHE A 484 -15.20 -27.23 -13.46
C PHE A 484 -16.31 -26.19 -13.62
N SER A 485 -17.54 -26.68 -13.81
CA SER A 485 -18.73 -25.84 -14.01
C SER A 485 -18.91 -24.73 -12.96
N PRO A 486 -18.64 -24.96 -11.65
CA PRO A 486 -18.72 -23.92 -10.62
C PRO A 486 -17.69 -22.77 -10.74
N LEU A 487 -16.69 -22.88 -11.62
CA LEU A 487 -15.74 -21.79 -11.88
C LEU A 487 -16.47 -20.62 -12.56
N SER A 488 -16.56 -19.46 -11.92
CA SER A 488 -16.89 -18.20 -12.57
C SER A 488 -15.59 -17.53 -13.02
N LEU A 489 -15.46 -17.25 -14.31
CA LEU A 489 -14.21 -16.79 -14.93
C LEU A 489 -14.39 -15.40 -15.55
N GLY A 490 -13.60 -14.44 -15.10
CA GLY A 490 -13.43 -13.13 -15.75
C GLY A 490 -11.99 -12.95 -16.22
N ILE A 491 -11.79 -12.54 -17.47
CA ILE A 491 -10.47 -12.23 -18.03
C ILE A 491 -10.47 -10.78 -18.53
N GLY A 492 -9.58 -9.97 -17.98
CA GLY A 492 -9.30 -8.60 -18.42
C GLY A 492 -7.95 -8.52 -19.11
N LEU A 493 -7.92 -7.88 -20.28
CA LEU A 493 -6.71 -7.64 -21.06
C LEU A 493 -6.26 -6.18 -20.88
N SER A 494 -5.09 -6.01 -20.29
CA SER A 494 -4.54 -4.72 -19.91
C SER A 494 -3.60 -4.18 -20.97
N ARG A 495 -3.74 -2.90 -21.27
CA ARG A 495 -2.83 -2.14 -22.16
C ARG A 495 -1.64 -1.53 -21.43
N VAL A 496 -1.58 -1.72 -20.11
CA VAL A 496 -0.51 -1.19 -19.26
C VAL A 496 0.07 -2.35 -18.46
N ILE A 497 1.38 -2.50 -18.50
CA ILE A 497 2.07 -3.53 -17.72
C ILE A 497 2.29 -3.02 -16.30
N SER A 498 2.26 -3.93 -15.33
CA SER A 498 2.76 -3.67 -13.97
C SER A 498 3.99 -4.53 -13.73
N THR A 499 4.98 -3.98 -13.06
CA THR A 499 6.15 -4.70 -12.58
C THR A 499 5.84 -5.52 -11.32
N PHE A 500 4.67 -5.29 -10.71
CA PHE A 500 4.14 -6.08 -9.61
C PHE A 500 3.17 -7.15 -10.10
N ARG A 501 3.23 -8.30 -9.42
CA ARG A 501 2.22 -9.36 -9.50
C ARG A 501 1.37 -9.32 -8.23
N TRP A 502 0.07 -9.38 -8.41
CA TRP A 502 -0.91 -9.37 -7.34
C TRP A 502 -1.71 -10.68 -7.35
N ASP A 503 -1.74 -11.33 -6.20
CA ASP A 503 -2.54 -12.51 -5.92
C ASP A 503 -3.40 -12.19 -4.69
N ILE A 504 -4.71 -12.04 -4.88
CA ILE A 504 -5.62 -11.63 -3.81
C ILE A 504 -6.75 -12.64 -3.63
N SER A 505 -6.88 -13.10 -2.40
CA SER A 505 -8.04 -13.83 -1.90
C SER A 505 -8.89 -12.98 -0.96
N ILE A 506 -9.97 -13.56 -0.45
CA ILE A 506 -10.78 -12.91 0.59
C ILE A 506 -10.00 -12.64 1.89
N ARG A 507 -8.94 -13.42 2.17
CA ARG A 507 -8.14 -13.32 3.41
C ARG A 507 -6.76 -12.72 3.22
N HIS A 508 -6.18 -12.83 2.02
CA HIS A 508 -4.79 -12.48 1.78
C HIS A 508 -4.66 -11.60 0.55
N ALA A 509 -3.74 -10.64 0.59
CA ALA A 509 -3.25 -9.94 -0.59
C ALA A 509 -1.73 -10.12 -0.62
N ILE A 510 -1.24 -10.68 -1.71
CA ILE A 510 0.17 -10.99 -1.91
C ILE A 510 0.65 -10.18 -3.11
N GLN A 511 1.54 -9.23 -2.84
CA GLN A 511 2.20 -8.43 -3.86
C GLN A 511 3.63 -8.97 -4.03
N SER A 512 3.89 -9.56 -5.18
CA SER A 512 5.16 -10.20 -5.52
C SER A 512 5.77 -9.59 -6.77
N ARG A 513 6.95 -10.07 -7.15
CA ARG A 513 7.73 -9.58 -8.29
C ARG A 513 8.17 -10.72 -9.19
N GLU A 514 8.56 -10.35 -10.40
CA GLU A 514 9.17 -11.25 -11.38
C GLU A 514 10.56 -11.75 -10.95
N ASP A 515 11.26 -11.01 -10.09
CA ASP A 515 12.52 -11.40 -9.48
C ASP A 515 12.26 -12.25 -8.21
N PRO A 516 12.57 -13.56 -8.20
CA PRO A 516 12.32 -14.44 -7.07
C PRO A 516 13.18 -14.13 -5.84
N SER A 517 14.32 -13.46 -6.01
CA SER A 517 15.22 -13.08 -4.91
C SER A 517 14.68 -11.90 -4.10
N ALA A 518 13.72 -11.18 -4.67
CA ALA A 518 13.26 -9.92 -4.13
C ALA A 518 12.05 -10.16 -3.20
N PRO A 519 12.02 -9.56 -2.00
CA PRO A 519 10.94 -9.81 -1.04
C PRO A 519 9.57 -9.40 -1.59
N SER A 520 8.55 -10.17 -1.24
CA SER A 520 7.13 -9.95 -1.51
C SER A 520 6.43 -9.40 -0.27
N LEU A 521 5.35 -8.65 -0.45
CA LEU A 521 4.50 -8.16 0.62
C LEU A 521 3.27 -9.04 0.78
N VAL A 522 2.94 -9.39 2.01
CA VAL A 522 1.73 -10.13 2.37
C VAL A 522 0.93 -9.33 3.38
N PHE A 523 -0.34 -9.12 3.03
CA PHE A 523 -1.34 -8.46 3.85
C PHE A 523 -2.48 -9.42 4.15
N ASN A 524 -3.08 -9.31 5.34
CA ASN A 524 -4.27 -10.05 5.71
C ASN A 524 -5.54 -9.17 5.67
N ASP A 525 -6.71 -9.78 5.72
CA ASP A 525 -8.02 -9.11 5.65
C ASP A 525 -8.35 -8.23 6.85
N GLU A 526 -7.67 -8.43 7.98
CA GLU A 526 -7.77 -7.53 9.14
C GLU A 526 -7.11 -6.16 8.87
N GLN A 527 -6.23 -6.07 7.87
CA GLN A 527 -5.51 -4.85 7.56
C GLN A 527 -6.28 -3.98 6.54
N PRO A 528 -6.42 -2.67 6.78
CA PRO A 528 -7.10 -1.77 5.83
C PRO A 528 -6.44 -1.72 4.44
N TYR A 529 -5.17 -2.12 4.33
CA TYR A 529 -4.45 -2.17 3.06
C TYR A 529 -4.88 -3.33 2.16
N HIS A 530 -5.36 -4.45 2.72
CA HIS A 530 -5.94 -5.55 1.91
C HIS A 530 -7.17 -5.07 1.14
N ARG A 531 -8.10 -4.37 1.81
CA ARG A 531 -9.27 -3.76 1.16
C ARG A 531 -8.88 -2.72 0.11
N ALA A 532 -7.80 -1.98 0.34
CA ALA A 532 -7.27 -1.03 -0.62
C ALA A 532 -6.83 -1.74 -1.91
N CYS A 533 -6.08 -2.82 -1.78
CA CYS A 533 -5.63 -3.62 -2.92
C CYS A 533 -6.82 -4.23 -3.68
N GLN A 534 -7.83 -4.75 -2.97
CA GLN A 534 -9.05 -5.26 -3.60
C GLN A 534 -9.77 -4.19 -4.44
N ARG A 535 -9.93 -2.98 -3.90
CA ARG A 535 -10.56 -1.87 -4.64
C ARG A 535 -9.74 -1.43 -5.85
N GLU A 536 -8.42 -1.35 -5.69
CA GLU A 536 -7.51 -1.01 -6.78
C GLU A 536 -7.63 -2.03 -7.92
N LEU A 537 -7.56 -3.31 -7.61
CA LEU A 537 -7.60 -4.38 -8.60
C LEU A 537 -8.96 -4.55 -9.24
N ALA A 538 -10.04 -4.40 -8.48
CA ALA A 538 -11.39 -4.37 -9.06
C ALA A 538 -11.51 -3.24 -10.10
N ARG A 539 -11.07 -2.03 -9.75
CA ARG A 539 -11.10 -0.89 -10.68
C ARG A 539 -10.18 -1.06 -11.88
N SER A 540 -8.99 -1.61 -11.65
CA SER A 540 -8.06 -1.93 -12.73
C SER A 540 -8.69 -2.90 -13.72
N PHE A 541 -9.33 -3.95 -13.20
CA PHE A 541 -10.02 -4.96 -13.99
C PHE A 541 -11.19 -4.37 -14.78
N ASP A 542 -12.02 -3.53 -14.15
CA ASP A 542 -13.17 -2.87 -14.80
C ASP A 542 -12.75 -1.99 -16.00
N GLN A 543 -11.54 -1.43 -15.97
CA GLN A 543 -10.97 -0.61 -17.05
C GLN A 543 -10.23 -1.45 -18.12
N ALA A 544 -9.97 -2.73 -17.86
CA ALA A 544 -9.33 -3.64 -18.81
C ALA A 544 -10.31 -4.10 -19.89
N ARG A 545 -9.79 -4.48 -21.06
CA ARG A 545 -10.61 -5.04 -22.13
C ARG A 545 -11.11 -6.43 -21.71
N GLN A 546 -12.41 -6.54 -21.46
CA GLN A 546 -13.02 -7.80 -21.04
C GLN A 546 -13.05 -8.81 -22.20
N VAL A 547 -12.60 -10.03 -21.93
CA VAL A 547 -12.71 -11.15 -22.88
C VAL A 547 -14.11 -11.75 -22.79
N PRO A 548 -14.84 -11.89 -23.92
CA PRO A 548 -16.20 -12.40 -23.93
C PRO A 548 -16.23 -13.94 -23.84
N ILE A 549 -15.93 -14.47 -22.65
CA ILE A 549 -15.80 -15.93 -22.39
C ILE A 549 -17.07 -16.70 -22.81
N ASP A 550 -18.25 -16.12 -22.63
CA ASP A 550 -19.53 -16.75 -22.96
C ASP A 550 -19.70 -17.05 -24.46
N ARG A 551 -18.96 -16.36 -25.34
CA ARG A 551 -18.98 -16.65 -26.80
C ARG A 551 -18.38 -18.01 -27.15
N ALA A 552 -17.56 -18.58 -26.26
CA ALA A 552 -16.93 -19.87 -26.44
C ALA A 552 -17.65 -21.00 -25.70
N LYS A 553 -18.85 -20.76 -25.14
CA LYS A 553 -19.58 -21.73 -24.32
C LYS A 553 -19.87 -23.05 -25.06
N ASP A 554 -20.21 -22.97 -26.33
CA ASP A 554 -20.59 -24.12 -27.17
C ASP A 554 -19.38 -24.75 -27.89
N HIS A 555 -18.17 -24.20 -27.69
CA HIS A 555 -16.94 -24.72 -28.28
C HIS A 555 -16.15 -25.52 -27.25
N HIS A 556 -16.32 -26.85 -27.27
CA HIS A 556 -15.64 -27.75 -26.34
C HIS A 556 -14.19 -28.03 -26.75
N LEU A 557 -13.29 -27.95 -25.77
CA LEU A 557 -11.88 -28.30 -25.89
C LEU A 557 -11.67 -29.74 -25.41
N SER A 558 -11.05 -30.56 -26.25
CA SER A 558 -10.59 -31.90 -25.86
C SER A 558 -9.57 -31.87 -24.71
N ASP A 559 -9.25 -33.03 -24.12
CA ASP A 559 -8.26 -33.12 -23.03
C ASP A 559 -6.86 -32.71 -23.49
N GLU A 560 -6.55 -32.99 -24.76
CA GLU A 560 -5.37 -32.50 -25.48
C GLU A 560 -5.81 -31.66 -26.69
N PRO A 561 -6.10 -30.35 -26.50
CA PRO A 561 -6.65 -29.48 -27.53
C PRO A 561 -5.82 -29.48 -28.81
N THR A 562 -6.49 -29.65 -29.94
CA THR A 562 -5.88 -29.57 -31.27
C THR A 562 -5.60 -28.11 -31.65
N LEU A 563 -4.76 -27.91 -32.69
CA LEU A 563 -4.46 -26.58 -33.22
C LEU A 563 -5.72 -25.86 -33.71
N GLU A 564 -6.65 -26.60 -34.33
CA GLU A 564 -7.90 -26.05 -34.84
C GLU A 564 -8.84 -25.64 -33.70
N GLU A 565 -8.97 -26.48 -32.67
CA GLU A 565 -9.77 -26.17 -31.49
C GLU A 565 -9.27 -24.90 -30.80
N VAL A 566 -7.95 -24.72 -30.67
CA VAL A 566 -7.36 -23.52 -30.05
C VAL A 566 -7.52 -22.28 -30.91
N ARG A 567 -7.28 -22.38 -32.24
CA ARG A 567 -7.49 -21.25 -33.16
C ARG A 567 -8.95 -20.79 -33.16
N LYS A 568 -9.89 -21.74 -33.23
CA LYS A 568 -11.34 -21.45 -33.18
C LYS A 568 -11.75 -20.83 -31.84
N LEU A 569 -11.24 -21.33 -30.72
CA LEU A 569 -11.47 -20.72 -29.41
C LEU A 569 -11.07 -19.24 -29.42
N PHE A 570 -9.83 -18.92 -29.82
CA PHE A 570 -9.37 -17.54 -29.80
C PHE A 570 -10.13 -16.63 -30.77
N ALA A 571 -10.54 -17.14 -31.94
CA ALA A 571 -11.41 -16.40 -32.85
C ALA A 571 -12.78 -16.05 -32.20
N LEU A 572 -13.41 -17.02 -31.50
CA LEU A 572 -14.67 -16.79 -30.79
C LEU A 572 -14.53 -15.75 -29.66
N LEU A 573 -13.38 -15.74 -29.00
CA LEU A 573 -13.05 -14.75 -27.96
C LEU A 573 -12.67 -13.37 -28.53
N GLY A 574 -12.55 -13.22 -29.85
CA GLY A 574 -12.09 -11.99 -30.50
C GLY A 574 -10.61 -11.68 -30.25
N LEU A 575 -9.80 -12.73 -30.09
CA LEU A 575 -8.37 -12.69 -29.80
C LEU A 575 -7.57 -13.43 -30.88
N ASP A 576 -7.92 -13.19 -32.15
CA ASP A 576 -7.30 -13.84 -33.31
C ASP A 576 -5.78 -13.92 -33.15
N LEU A 577 -5.24 -15.13 -33.31
CA LEU A 577 -3.80 -15.31 -33.26
C LEU A 577 -3.16 -14.53 -34.41
N PRO A 578 -2.01 -13.87 -34.18
CA PRO A 578 -1.29 -13.18 -35.25
C PRO A 578 -1.08 -14.12 -36.45
N ARG A 579 -1.25 -13.60 -37.67
CA ARG A 579 -1.00 -14.40 -38.90
C ARG A 579 0.43 -14.94 -38.96
N SER A 580 1.35 -14.28 -38.27
CA SER A 580 2.74 -14.68 -38.11
C SER A 580 2.95 -15.87 -37.20
N PHE A 581 1.94 -16.35 -36.44
CA PHE A 581 2.07 -17.49 -35.53
C PHE A 581 2.00 -18.81 -36.31
N PRO A 582 3.15 -19.47 -36.61
CA PRO A 582 3.16 -20.82 -37.11
C PRO A 582 2.49 -21.78 -36.14
N ASP A 583 2.17 -22.97 -36.62
CA ASP A 583 1.64 -24.05 -35.78
C ASP A 583 2.54 -24.40 -34.60
N ASN A 584 3.86 -24.17 -34.72
CA ASN A 584 4.79 -24.34 -33.60
C ASN A 584 4.47 -23.45 -32.40
N ASP A 585 4.03 -22.21 -32.63
CA ASP A 585 3.67 -21.29 -31.55
C ASP A 585 2.34 -21.69 -30.91
N VAL A 586 1.38 -22.15 -31.71
CA VAL A 586 0.12 -22.70 -31.20
C VAL A 586 0.37 -23.96 -30.37
N ARG A 587 1.27 -24.85 -30.80
CA ARG A 587 1.73 -25.99 -29.99
C ARG A 587 2.42 -25.52 -28.70
N ALA A 588 3.21 -24.46 -28.76
CA ALA A 588 3.83 -23.88 -27.57
C ALA A 588 2.79 -23.34 -26.59
N ILE A 589 1.74 -22.67 -27.08
CA ILE A 589 0.59 -22.22 -26.27
C ILE A 589 -0.07 -23.41 -25.58
N ILE A 590 -0.41 -24.48 -26.31
CA ILE A 590 -1.03 -25.70 -25.77
C ILE A 590 -0.15 -26.33 -24.69
N ARG A 591 1.12 -26.55 -25.00
CA ARG A 591 2.09 -27.16 -24.08
C ARG A 591 2.24 -26.34 -22.80
N LYS A 592 2.29 -25.01 -22.90
CA LYS A 592 2.40 -24.12 -21.74
C LYS A 592 1.13 -24.09 -20.91
N ALA A 593 -0.03 -24.18 -21.56
CA ALA A 593 -1.32 -24.23 -20.88
C ALA A 593 -1.50 -25.52 -20.05
N LEU A 594 -1.07 -26.67 -20.59
CA LEU A 594 -1.45 -27.98 -20.07
C LEU A 594 -0.28 -28.86 -19.59
N ALA A 595 0.85 -28.88 -20.29
CA ALA A 595 1.94 -29.82 -20.01
C ALA A 595 2.92 -29.35 -18.91
N GLU A 596 3.10 -28.03 -18.74
CA GLU A 596 3.90 -27.47 -17.64
C GLU A 596 3.25 -27.66 -16.25
N GLN A 597 2.06 -28.28 -16.17
CA GLN A 597 1.39 -28.66 -14.93
C GLN A 597 2.06 -29.86 -14.22
N ASN A 598 2.75 -30.74 -14.96
CA ASN A 598 3.36 -31.96 -14.43
C ASN A 598 4.76 -31.75 -13.82
N ALA A 599 5.31 -30.52 -13.86
CA ALA A 599 6.69 -30.24 -13.40
C ALA A 599 6.81 -29.89 -11.90
N PHE A 600 5.68 -29.72 -11.20
CA PHE A 600 5.63 -29.37 -9.77
C PHE A 600 4.67 -30.27 -8.97
N GLY A 601 4.42 -31.48 -9.49
CA GLY A 601 3.71 -32.55 -8.78
C GLY A 601 4.56 -33.19 -7.70
#